data_AF-A0A1Q6CMU4-F1
#
_entry.id   AF-A0A1Q6CMU4-F1
#
_cell.length_a   1.000
_cell.length_b   1.000
_cell.length_c   1.000
_cell.angle_alpha   90.00
_cell.angle_beta   90.00
_cell.angle_gamma   90.00
#
_symmetry.space_group_name_H-M   'P 1'
#
loop_
_entity.id
_entity.type
_entity.pdbx_description
1 polymer ?
#
loop_
_entity_poly.entity_id
_entity_poly.type
_entity_poly.pdbx_seq_one_letter_code
_entity_poly.pdbx_strand_id
1 'polypeptide(L)'
;MARKFEIIEKDWYKRRTILGKDIKPVHVAIPDYQPVHNYICNMIVSYDDDSLKTLIARVLYNELTSKWTVDGMEVSVTVIEMSNENAGDMFNRQVG
;
A
#
# COMPACT_ATOMS: atom_id res chain seq x y z
N MET A 1 -11.26 -0.75 -13.69
CA MET A 1 -10.94 0.19 -12.59
C MET A 1 -9.49 -0.03 -12.22
N ALA A 2 -8.63 0.98 -12.34
CA ALA A 2 -7.25 0.87 -11.90
C ALA A 2 -7.19 1.10 -10.38
N ARG A 3 -6.35 0.34 -9.69
CA ARG A 3 -6.16 0.47 -8.23
C ARG A 3 -4.67 0.67 -7.96
N LYS A 4 -4.37 1.54 -7.00
CA LYS A 4 -3.00 1.75 -6.51
C LYS A 4 -2.93 1.32 -5.06
N PHE A 5 -1.81 0.71 -4.71
CA PHE A 5 -1.47 0.36 -3.34
C PHE A 5 -0.41 1.35 -2.85
N GLU A 6 -0.75 2.19 -1.89
CA GLU A 6 0.18 3.15 -1.30
C GLU A 6 0.71 2.64 0.03
N ILE A 7 2.03 2.54 0.14
CA ILE A 7 2.71 2.06 1.35
C ILE A 7 2.47 3.06 2.48
N ILE A 8 1.97 2.54 3.61
CA ILE A 8 1.81 3.29 4.84
C ILE A 8 3.17 3.26 5.55
N GLU A 9 3.87 4.39 5.58
CA GLU A 9 5.07 4.54 6.40
C GLU A 9 4.70 4.41 7.87
N LYS A 10 5.12 3.31 8.52
CA LYS A 10 4.91 3.13 9.96
C LYS A 10 6.13 3.65 10.70
N ASP A 11 5.95 4.56 11.65
CA ASP A 11 7.06 5.14 12.44
C ASP A 11 7.87 4.12 13.25
N TRP A 12 7.34 2.92 13.51
CA TRP A 12 8.12 1.84 14.14
C TRP A 12 9.27 1.35 13.26
N TYR A 13 9.16 1.50 11.94
CA TYR A 13 10.19 1.12 10.98
C TYR A 13 11.47 1.93 11.23
N LYS A 14 11.32 3.25 11.50
CA LYS A 14 12.41 4.17 11.86
C LYS A 14 13.12 3.79 13.17
N ARG A 15 12.46 3.03 14.07
CA ARG A 15 13.05 2.58 15.35
C ARG A 15 13.90 1.32 15.20
N ARG A 16 13.61 0.45 14.23
CA ARG A 16 14.44 -0.74 13.90
C ARG A 16 15.78 -0.36 13.27
N THR A 17 15.85 0.82 12.65
CA THR A 17 17.03 1.40 12.01
C THR A 17 18.20 1.64 12.97
N ILE A 18 17.95 1.73 14.28
CA ILE A 18 19.02 1.90 15.28
C ILE A 18 19.90 0.63 15.40
N LEU A 19 19.43 -0.53 14.88
CA LEU A 19 20.10 -1.83 15.03
C LEU A 19 20.52 -2.51 13.71
N GLY A 20 20.25 -1.94 12.54
CA GLY A 20 20.58 -2.59 11.26
C GLY A 20 20.27 -1.75 10.02
N LYS A 21 20.78 -2.20 8.86
CA LYS A 21 20.64 -1.56 7.54
C LYS A 21 19.16 -1.27 7.22
N ASP A 22 18.90 -0.05 6.77
CA ASP A 22 17.56 0.48 6.47
C ASP A 22 17.12 -0.08 5.09
N ILE A 23 16.36 -1.19 5.06
CA ILE A 23 15.89 -1.84 3.81
C ILE A 23 14.41 -1.49 3.58
N LYS A 24 14.13 -0.43 2.83
CA LYS A 24 12.78 0.15 2.74
C LYS A 24 11.96 -0.50 1.65
N PRO A 25 10.67 -0.77 1.89
CA PRO A 25 9.77 -1.19 0.82
C PRO A 25 9.56 -0.03 -0.16
N VAL A 26 9.83 -0.27 -1.45
CA VAL A 26 9.70 0.73 -2.52
C VAL A 26 8.50 0.45 -3.43
N HIS A 27 8.11 -0.82 -3.56
CA HIS A 27 7.01 -1.22 -4.42
C HIS A 27 6.23 -2.39 -3.81
N VAL A 28 4.91 -2.43 -4.04
CA VAL A 28 4.02 -3.49 -3.56
C VAL A 28 3.07 -3.91 -4.67
N ALA A 29 2.98 -5.23 -4.89
CA ALA A 29 2.00 -5.84 -5.77
C ALA A 29 1.18 -6.89 -5.01
N ILE A 30 -0.14 -6.86 -5.18
CA ILE A 30 -1.06 -7.82 -4.55
C ILE A 30 -1.93 -8.42 -5.66
N PRO A 31 -1.46 -9.49 -6.34
CA PRO A 31 -2.11 -10.03 -7.54
C PRO A 31 -3.46 -10.68 -7.24
N ASP A 32 -3.66 -11.19 -6.03
CA ASP A 32 -4.85 -11.90 -5.57
C ASP A 32 -5.78 -11.02 -4.73
N TYR A 33 -5.62 -9.69 -4.78
CA TYR A 33 -6.43 -8.75 -4.01
C TYR A 33 -7.94 -8.92 -4.28
N GLN A 34 -8.71 -9.01 -3.21
CA GLN A 34 -10.17 -8.92 -3.24
C GLN A 34 -10.65 -7.89 -2.21
N PRO A 35 -11.61 -7.00 -2.56
CA PRO A 35 -12.20 -6.03 -1.64
C PRO A 35 -13.22 -6.74 -0.72
N VAL A 36 -12.77 -7.75 0.00
CA VAL A 36 -13.54 -8.54 0.95
C VAL A 36 -12.86 -8.40 2.30
N HIS A 37 -13.61 -7.91 3.29
CA HIS A 37 -13.09 -7.75 4.63
C HIS A 37 -12.62 -9.10 5.20
N ASN A 38 -11.45 -9.13 5.84
CA ASN A 38 -10.75 -10.34 6.33
C ASN A 38 -10.24 -11.32 5.26
N TYR A 39 -10.25 -10.95 3.97
CA TYR A 39 -9.65 -11.78 2.94
C TYR A 39 -8.12 -11.89 3.13
N ILE A 40 -7.59 -13.10 2.93
CA ILE A 40 -6.15 -13.36 3.01
C ILE A 40 -5.58 -13.37 1.59
N CYS A 41 -4.52 -12.59 1.37
CA CYS A 41 -3.89 -12.38 0.07
C CYS A 41 -2.37 -12.44 0.18
N ASN A 42 -1.70 -12.58 -0.96
CA ASN A 42 -0.25 -12.56 -1.08
C ASN A 42 0.23 -11.18 -1.48
N MET A 43 1.01 -10.55 -0.61
CA MET A 43 1.62 -9.25 -0.84
C MET A 43 3.09 -9.45 -1.26
N ILE A 44 3.41 -9.07 -2.49
CA ILE A 44 4.77 -9.07 -3.01
C ILE A 44 5.36 -7.68 -2.78
N VAL A 45 6.38 -7.60 -1.95
CA VAL A 45 7.08 -6.36 -1.60
C VAL A 45 8.45 -6.36 -2.25
N SER A 46 8.77 -5.29 -2.99
CA SER A 46 10.12 -4.99 -3.44
C SER A 46 10.72 -3.94 -2.53
N TYR A 47 11.97 -4.16 -2.12
CA TYR A 47 12.72 -3.26 -1.28
C TYR A 47 13.80 -2.51 -2.08
N ASP A 48 14.36 -1.46 -1.48
CA ASP A 48 15.41 -0.61 -2.06
C ASP A 48 16.76 -1.30 -2.28
N ASP A 49 16.97 -2.48 -1.70
CA ASP A 49 18.14 -3.34 -1.92
C ASP A 49 17.94 -4.39 -3.02
N ASP A 50 16.91 -4.20 -3.87
CA ASP A 50 16.45 -5.12 -4.91
C ASP A 50 15.94 -6.48 -4.37
N SER A 51 15.80 -6.64 -3.05
CA SER A 51 15.19 -7.84 -2.49
C SER A 51 13.68 -7.87 -2.73
N LEU A 52 13.16 -9.09 -2.89
CA LEU A 52 11.74 -9.37 -3.03
C LEU A 52 11.29 -10.27 -1.89
N LYS A 53 10.16 -9.94 -1.28
CA LYS A 53 9.53 -10.75 -0.24
C LYS A 53 8.06 -10.93 -0.51
N THR A 54 7.59 -12.16 -0.35
CA THR A 54 6.15 -12.45 -0.35
C THR A 54 5.68 -12.56 1.09
N LEU A 55 4.68 -11.76 1.43
CA LEU A 55 4.05 -11.70 2.75
C LEU A 55 2.62 -12.22 2.66
N ILE A 56 2.18 -12.92 3.70
CA ILE A 56 0.75 -13.22 3.88
C ILE A 56 0.12 -11.97 4.47
N ALA A 57 -0.86 -11.40 3.78
CA ALA A 57 -1.50 -10.17 4.17
C ALA A 57 -3.02 -10.32 4.29
N ARG A 58 -3.63 -9.49 5.13
CA ARG A 58 -5.07 -9.45 5.35
C ARG A 58 -5.66 -8.15 4.82
N VAL A 59 -6.73 -8.26 4.05
CA VAL A 59 -7.53 -7.12 3.61
C VAL A 59 -8.45 -6.68 4.74
N LEU A 60 -8.38 -5.41 5.09
CA LEU A 60 -9.17 -4.78 6.12
C LEU A 60 -9.95 -3.62 5.50
N TYR A 61 -11.20 -3.48 5.94
CA TYR A 61 -12.04 -2.33 5.63
C TYR A 61 -12.26 -1.55 6.91
N ASN A 62 -11.96 -0.26 6.87
CA ASN A 62 -12.23 0.64 7.98
C ASN A 62 -13.55 1.36 7.70
N GLU A 63 -14.61 0.99 8.41
CA GLU A 63 -15.94 1.57 8.24
C GLU A 63 -16.00 3.06 8.59
N LEU A 64 -15.19 3.54 9.54
CA LEU A 64 -15.15 4.94 9.96
C LEU A 64 -14.56 5.86 8.89
N THR A 65 -13.55 5.38 8.16
CA THR A 65 -12.89 6.16 7.11
C THR A 65 -13.29 5.74 5.70
N SER A 66 -14.09 4.67 5.56
CA SER A 66 -14.45 4.03 4.30
C SER A 66 -13.24 3.70 3.41
N LYS A 67 -12.14 3.26 4.04
CA LYS A 67 -10.88 2.93 3.35
C LYS A 67 -10.55 1.46 3.44
N TRP A 68 -10.04 0.94 2.34
CA TRP A 68 -9.46 -0.39 2.26
C TRP A 68 -7.96 -0.32 2.58
N THR A 69 -7.51 -1.21 3.44
CA THR A 69 -6.10 -1.41 3.74
C THR A 69 -5.74 -2.88 3.59
N VAL A 70 -4.48 -3.16 3.27
CA VAL A 70 -3.95 -4.52 3.24
C VAL A 70 -2.78 -4.55 4.21
N ASP A 71 -2.86 -5.40 5.23
CA ASP A 71 -1.85 -5.51 6.28
C ASP A 71 -1.08 -6.82 6.19
N GLY A 72 0.20 -6.74 5.82
CA GLY A 72 1.15 -7.86 5.76
C GLY A 72 2.03 -7.98 7.01
N MET A 73 1.60 -7.40 8.14
CA MET A 73 2.36 -7.23 9.40
C MET A 73 3.57 -6.30 9.28
N GLU A 74 4.50 -6.65 8.40
CA GLU A 74 5.73 -5.90 8.13
C GLU A 74 5.46 -4.66 7.27
N VAL A 75 4.65 -4.82 6.23
CA VAL A 75 4.24 -3.74 5.33
C VAL A 75 2.73 -3.65 5.32
N SER A 76 2.20 -2.43 5.35
CA SER A 76 0.78 -2.19 5.12
C SER A 76 0.60 -1.19 4.00
N VAL A 77 -0.45 -1.36 3.21
CA VAL A 77 -0.80 -0.45 2.13
C VAL A 77 -2.24 0.03 2.26
N THR A 78 -2.51 1.25 1.82
CA THR A 78 -3.86 1.76 1.58
C THR A 78 -4.22 1.50 0.12
N VAL A 79 -5.44 1.03 -0.14
CA VAL A 79 -5.96 0.85 -1.50
C VAL A 79 -6.63 2.15 -1.94
N ILE A 80 -6.14 2.72 -3.04
CA ILE A 80 -6.72 3.89 -3.69
C ILE A 80 -7.35 3.42 -4.98
N GLU A 81 -8.67 3.56 -5.07
CA GLU A 81 -9.39 3.33 -6.31
C GLU A 81 -9.25 4.56 -7.20
N MET A 82 -8.67 4.38 -8.39
CA MET A 82 -8.66 5.43 -9.39
C MET A 82 -9.97 5.37 -10.17
N SER A 83 -10.94 6.19 -9.76
CA SER A 83 -12.07 6.54 -10.63
C SER A 83 -11.55 7.47 -11.74
N ASN A 84 -12.07 7.28 -12.96
CA ASN A 84 -11.67 8.01 -14.17
C ASN A 84 -11.97 9.53 -14.12
N GLU A 85 -12.46 10.01 -12.98
CA GLU A 85 -12.88 11.39 -12.72
C GLU A 85 -11.72 12.25 -12.19
N ASN A 86 -10.65 11.63 -11.66
CA ASN A 86 -9.48 12.34 -11.14
C ASN A 86 -8.50 12.81 -12.23
N ALA A 87 -8.77 12.52 -13.51
CA ALA A 87 -7.99 13.06 -14.63
C ALA A 87 -8.33 14.53 -14.95
N GLY A 88 -9.48 15.04 -14.48
CA GLY A 88 -9.94 16.40 -14.76
C GLY A 88 -9.34 17.48 -13.86
N ASP A 89 -9.07 17.18 -12.58
CA ASP A 89 -8.67 18.19 -11.59
C ASP A 89 -7.16 18.51 -11.58
N MET A 90 -6.33 17.71 -12.26
CA MET A 90 -4.90 17.99 -12.35
C MET A 90 -4.55 19.02 -13.44
N PHE A 91 -5.44 19.24 -14.42
CA PHE A 91 -5.21 20.20 -15.51
C PHE A 91 -5.71 21.62 -15.22
N ASN A 92 -6.55 21.83 -14.19
CA ASN A 92 -7.17 23.13 -13.94
C ASN A 92 -6.46 24.00 -12.89
N ARG A 93 -5.30 23.55 -12.36
CA ARG A 93 -4.52 24.32 -11.37
C ARG A 93 -3.29 25.04 -11.96
N GLN A 94 -3.10 24.97 -13.28
CA GLN A 94 -2.04 25.69 -13.99
C GLN A 94 -2.51 26.89 -14.83
N VAL A 95 -3.82 27.11 -14.94
CA VAL A 95 -4.39 28.28 -15.63
C VAL A 95 -5.65 28.77 -14.89
N GLY A 96 -5.47 29.80 -14.05
CA GLY A 96 -6.54 30.45 -13.31
C GLY A 96 -6.00 31.52 -12.37
#